data_AF-A0A8H6C670-F1
#
_entry.id   AF-A0A8H6C670-F1
#
_cell.length_a   1.000
_cell.length_b   1.000
_cell.length_c   1.000
_cell.angle_alpha   90.00
_cell.angle_beta   90.00
_cell.angle_gamma   90.00
#
_symmetry.space_group_name_H-M   'P 1'
#
loop_
_entity.id
_entity.type
_entity.pdbx_description
1 polymer ?
#
loop_
_entity_poly.entity_id
_entity_poly.type
_entity_poly.pdbx_seq_one_letter_code
_entity_poly.pdbx_strand_id
1 'polypeptide(L)'
;MSDLLHKLNFKIADASPEYKQRRKIQMIRFFTASAVTIFASRFAYRATVSRQYIPTLFQGNHSPPLSYNFTTDAAVAVGTGTLLCGSVTGMTVFGLCWILDVSNIKEFGWRMKSMLGGWESEKKLSEAPMDEESSYIQDSLNDILDGKYDFENDTEEVAGELKTN
;
A
#
# COMPACT_ATOMS: atom_id res chain seq x y z
N MET A 1 12.95 -7.20 33.88
CA MET A 1 12.62 -6.14 32.89
C MET A 1 11.12 -5.84 32.86
N SER A 2 10.25 -6.85 32.95
CA SER A 2 8.80 -6.70 33.18
C SER A 2 8.45 -5.81 34.39
N ASP A 3 9.17 -5.99 35.50
CA ASP A 3 8.98 -5.21 36.74
C ASP A 3 9.20 -3.69 36.55
N LEU A 4 10.20 -3.31 35.74
CA LEU A 4 10.46 -1.90 35.39
C LEU A 4 9.39 -1.35 34.45
N LEU A 5 8.87 -2.16 33.53
CA LEU A 5 7.83 -1.77 32.57
C LEU A 5 6.48 -1.53 33.27
N HIS A 6 6.15 -2.35 34.27
CA HIS A 6 4.97 -2.13 35.13
C HIS A 6 5.12 -0.88 35.99
N LYS A 7 6.30 -0.66 36.57
CA LYS A 7 6.58 0.54 37.37
C LYS A 7 6.47 1.84 36.56
N LEU A 8 6.78 1.78 35.27
CA LEU A 8 6.66 2.90 34.33
C LEU A 8 5.29 2.97 33.62
N ASN A 9 4.33 2.12 34.04
CA ASN A 9 2.95 2.09 33.54
C ASN A 9 2.82 1.90 32.02
N PHE A 10 3.74 1.13 31.43
CA PHE A 10 3.68 0.81 30.01
C PHE A 10 2.73 -0.36 29.73
N LYS A 11 1.73 -0.15 28.86
CA LYS A 11 0.81 -1.20 28.37
C LYS A 11 1.50 -2.39 27.68
N ILE A 12 2.78 -2.25 27.35
CA ILE A 12 3.60 -3.33 26.78
C ILE A 12 3.94 -4.38 27.84
N ALA A 13 3.90 -4.07 29.13
CA ALA A 13 4.22 -5.02 30.20
C ALA A 13 3.34 -6.28 30.11
N ASP A 14 2.03 -6.08 29.97
CA ASP A 14 0.99 -7.13 29.85
C ASP A 14 0.84 -7.74 28.45
N ALA A 15 1.53 -7.19 27.44
CA ALA A 15 1.37 -7.65 26.07
C ALA A 15 1.93 -9.06 25.87
N SER A 16 1.30 -9.84 24.98
CA SER A 16 1.72 -11.20 24.65
C SER A 16 3.18 -11.24 24.17
N PRO A 17 3.91 -12.33 24.46
CA PRO A 17 5.30 -12.48 24.03
C PRO A 17 5.44 -12.42 22.49
N GLU A 18 4.45 -12.95 21.77
CA GLU A 18 4.39 -12.93 20.31
C GLU A 18 4.30 -11.50 19.76
N TYR A 19 3.47 -10.66 20.38
CA TYR A 19 3.33 -9.25 20.00
C TYR A 19 4.66 -8.49 20.16
N LYS A 20 5.35 -8.72 21.29
CA LYS A 20 6.66 -8.11 21.56
C LYS A 20 7.70 -8.53 20.51
N GLN A 21 7.72 -9.80 20.12
CA GLN A 21 8.64 -10.33 19.13
C GLN A 21 8.38 -9.76 17.72
N ARG A 22 7.11 -9.71 17.29
CA ARG A 22 6.73 -9.12 15.99
C ARG A 22 7.15 -7.66 15.89
N ARG A 23 6.86 -6.87 16.93
CA ARG A 23 7.20 -5.45 16.96
C ARG A 23 8.70 -5.20 16.98
N LYS A 24 9.50 -6.09 17.59
CA LYS A 24 10.97 -6.03 17.54
C LYS A 24 11.49 -6.24 16.12
N ILE A 25 10.91 -7.17 15.35
CA ILE A 25 11.31 -7.40 13.96
C ILE A 25 10.93 -6.22 13.07
N GLN A 26 9.72 -5.69 13.21
CA GLN A 26 9.27 -4.48 12.48
C GLN A 26 10.17 -3.28 12.79
N MET A 27 10.51 -3.09 14.07
CA MET A 27 11.45 -2.07 14.53
C MET A 27 12.82 -2.20 13.85
N ILE A 28 13.41 -3.40 13.82
CA ILE A 28 14.73 -3.62 13.18
C ILE A 28 14.68 -3.26 11.69
N ARG A 29 13.61 -3.62 10.98
CA ARG A 29 13.44 -3.29 9.55
C ARG A 29 13.38 -1.79 9.33
N PHE A 30 12.60 -1.08 10.15
CA PHE A 30 12.52 0.37 10.11
C PHE A 30 13.87 1.02 10.38
N PHE A 31 14.55 0.67 11.47
CA PHE A 31 15.85 1.25 11.80
C PHE A 31 16.92 0.97 10.75
N THR A 32 16.91 -0.22 10.15
CA THR A 32 17.82 -0.55 9.04
C THR A 32 17.55 0.36 7.84
N ALA A 33 16.28 0.51 7.46
CA ALA A 33 15.90 1.41 6.37
C ALA A 33 16.27 2.87 6.68
N SER A 34 16.01 3.35 7.90
CA SER A 34 16.41 4.70 8.33
C SER A 34 17.92 4.92 8.28
N ALA A 35 18.73 3.93 8.69
CA ALA A 35 20.18 4.01 8.61
C ALA A 35 20.65 4.13 7.15
N VAL A 36 20.05 3.36 6.23
CA VAL A 36 20.30 3.47 4.79
C VAL A 36 19.88 4.83 4.26
N THR A 37 18.76 5.40 4.70
CA THR A 37 18.31 6.75 4.32
C THR A 37 19.28 7.84 4.79
N ILE A 38 19.78 7.74 6.02
CA ILE A 38 20.79 8.69 6.54
C ILE A 38 22.07 8.60 5.71
N PHE A 39 22.51 7.39 5.38
CA PHE A 39 23.68 7.19 4.52
C PHE A 39 23.45 7.75 3.11
N ALA A 40 22.32 7.41 2.47
CA ALA A 40 21.97 7.86 1.13
C ALA A 40 21.82 9.38 1.05
N SER A 41 21.21 10.02 2.05
CA SER A 41 21.07 11.48 2.11
C SER A 41 22.42 12.18 2.26
N ARG A 42 23.32 11.64 3.09
CA ARG A 42 24.67 12.18 3.25
C ARG A 42 25.52 11.98 2.00
N PHE A 43 25.36 10.85 1.32
CA PHE A 43 26.00 10.57 0.04
C PHE A 43 25.51 11.51 -1.05
N ALA A 44 24.18 11.70 -1.17
CA ALA A 44 23.58 12.64 -2.11
C ALA A 44 24.07 14.08 -1.87
N TYR A 45 24.08 14.53 -0.62
CA TYR A 45 24.61 15.85 -0.25
C TYR A 45 26.07 16.04 -0.70
N ARG A 46 26.93 15.06 -0.41
CA ARG A 46 28.34 15.10 -0.81
C ARG A 46 28.52 15.09 -2.33
N ALA A 47 27.73 14.26 -3.03
CA ALA A 47 27.77 14.17 -4.48
C ALA A 47 27.37 15.50 -5.13
N THR A 48 26.34 16.18 -4.63
CA THR A 48 25.92 17.48 -5.17
C THR A 48 26.96 18.57 -4.93
N VAL A 49 27.49 18.68 -3.70
CA VAL A 49 28.47 19.72 -3.36
C VAL A 49 29.77 19.56 -4.17
N SER A 50 30.26 18.33 -4.36
CA SER A 50 31.49 18.10 -5.11
C SER A 50 31.41 18.46 -6.60
N ARG A 51 30.20 18.68 -7.12
CA ARG A 51 29.92 18.96 -8.54
C ARG A 51 29.57 20.42 -8.80
N GLN A 52 29.53 21.25 -7.77
CA GLN A 52 29.32 22.68 -7.93
C GLN A 52 30.51 23.30 -8.64
N TYR A 53 30.24 23.90 -9.79
CA TYR A 53 31.24 24.68 -10.52
C TYR A 53 31.31 26.09 -9.95
N ILE A 54 32.51 26.52 -9.53
CA ILE A 54 32.78 27.89 -9.10
C ILE A 54 33.57 28.57 -10.24
N PRO A 55 32.96 29.51 -10.99
CA PRO A 55 33.64 30.17 -12.09
C PRO A 55 34.78 31.06 -11.58
N THR A 56 35.91 31.05 -12.29
CA THR A 56 37.01 31.99 -12.05
C THR A 56 36.76 33.32 -12.78
N LEU A 57 37.36 34.42 -12.33
CA LEU A 57 37.15 35.77 -12.86
C LEU A 57 37.39 35.93 -14.38
N PHE A 58 38.14 35.01 -14.99
CA PHE A 58 38.50 35.04 -16.41
C PHE A 58 37.81 33.95 -17.25
N GLN A 59 36.93 33.14 -16.65
CA GLN A 59 36.11 32.19 -17.39
C GLN A 59 34.81 32.86 -17.80
N GLY A 60 34.58 33.02 -19.10
CA GLY A 60 33.32 33.57 -19.61
C GLY A 60 32.13 32.70 -19.23
N ASN A 61 31.03 33.31 -18.77
CA ASN A 61 29.81 32.62 -18.31
C ASN A 61 28.98 31.93 -19.42
N HIS A 62 29.46 31.93 -20.66
CA HIS A 62 28.69 31.51 -21.83
C HIS A 62 28.93 30.05 -22.23
N SER A 63 29.95 29.39 -21.67
CA SER A 63 30.30 28.02 -22.01
C SER A 63 30.39 27.13 -20.76
N PRO A 64 29.87 25.90 -20.83
CA PRO A 64 30.07 24.93 -19.78
C PRO A 64 31.58 24.64 -19.61
N PRO A 65 32.04 24.33 -18.39
CA PRO A 65 33.45 24.07 -18.14
C PRO A 65 33.95 22.91 -19.02
N LEU A 66 35.15 23.05 -19.59
CA LEU A 66 35.73 22.11 -20.56
C LEU A 66 35.91 20.67 -20.01
N SER A 67 35.91 20.50 -18.69
CA SER A 67 35.99 19.21 -18.00
C SER A 67 34.63 18.58 -17.68
N TYR A 68 33.51 19.18 -18.10
CA TYR A 68 32.17 18.71 -17.76
C TYR A 68 31.70 17.59 -18.70
N ASN A 69 31.43 16.42 -18.14
CA ASN A 69 30.86 15.29 -18.88
C ASN A 69 29.36 15.14 -18.56
N PHE A 70 28.51 15.58 -19.50
CA PHE A 70 27.05 15.54 -19.38
C PHE A 70 26.50 14.14 -19.08
N THR A 71 27.05 13.10 -19.70
CA THR A 71 26.52 11.74 -19.58
C THR A 71 26.80 11.14 -18.19
N THR A 72 28.03 11.32 -17.71
CA THR A 72 28.45 10.80 -16.40
C THR A 72 27.82 11.59 -15.27
N ASP A 73 27.67 12.90 -15.43
CA ASP A 73 27.04 13.72 -14.40
C ASP A 73 25.56 13.37 -14.25
N ALA A 74 24.83 13.27 -15.37
CA ALA A 74 23.43 12.86 -15.38
C ALA A 74 23.23 11.45 -14.80
N ALA A 75 24.06 10.47 -15.18
CA ALA A 75 23.95 9.11 -14.68
C ALA A 75 24.08 9.05 -13.14
N VAL A 76 25.03 9.79 -12.57
CA VAL A 76 25.19 9.80 -11.12
C VAL A 76 24.13 10.65 -10.42
N ALA A 77 23.63 11.73 -11.03
CA ALA A 77 22.51 12.49 -10.47
C ALA A 77 21.25 11.62 -10.38
N VAL A 78 20.92 10.87 -11.44
CA VAL A 78 19.79 9.93 -11.44
C VAL A 78 20.03 8.78 -10.46
N GLY A 79 21.25 8.24 -10.40
CA GLY A 79 21.59 7.15 -9.48
C GLY A 79 21.48 7.56 -8.00
N THR A 80 22.03 8.72 -7.64
CA THR A 80 21.93 9.28 -6.28
C THR A 80 20.50 9.62 -5.90
N GLY A 81 19.74 10.23 -6.82
CA GLY A 81 18.32 10.53 -6.61
C GLY A 81 17.47 9.29 -6.43
N THR A 82 17.68 8.26 -7.25
CA THR A 82 16.96 6.98 -7.15
C THR A 82 17.27 6.26 -5.85
N LEU A 83 18.55 6.23 -5.44
CA LEU A 83 18.96 5.65 -4.16
C LEU A 83 18.29 6.37 -2.98
N LEU A 84 18.30 7.70 -3.00
CA LEU A 84 17.68 8.51 -1.95
C LEU A 84 16.17 8.27 -1.90
N CYS A 85 15.48 8.38 -3.03
CA CYS A 85 14.04 8.16 -3.14
C CYS A 85 13.65 6.75 -2.68
N GLY A 86 14.37 5.72 -3.13
CA GLY A 86 14.14 4.33 -2.72
C GLY A 86 14.33 4.13 -1.23
N SER A 87 15.39 4.71 -0.65
CA SER A 87 15.65 4.62 0.79
C SER A 87 14.58 5.33 1.63
N VAL A 88 14.17 6.55 1.25
CA VAL A 88 13.12 7.31 1.94
C VAL A 88 11.78 6.56 1.85
N THR A 89 11.43 6.06 0.67
CA THR A 89 10.21 5.29 0.45
C THR A 89 10.20 4.02 1.31
N GLY A 90 11.31 3.28 1.34
CA GLY A 90 11.45 2.10 2.18
C GLY A 90 11.30 2.41 3.67
N MET A 91 11.94 3.48 4.15
CA MET A 91 11.80 3.95 5.53
C MET A 91 10.34 4.30 5.86
N THR A 92 9.65 5.01 4.96
CA THR A 92 8.23 5.36 5.15
C THR A 92 7.35 4.12 5.19
N VAL A 93 7.51 3.17 4.27
CA VAL A 93 6.73 1.94 4.23
C VAL A 93 6.94 1.11 5.50
N PHE A 94 8.19 0.85 5.90
CA PHE A 94 8.47 0.09 7.12
C PHE A 94 8.04 0.84 8.39
N GLY A 95 8.09 2.17 8.39
CA GLY A 95 7.57 3.00 9.48
C GLY A 95 6.06 2.89 9.62
N LEU A 96 5.33 2.97 8.50
CA LEU A 96 3.88 2.77 8.47
C LEU A 96 3.49 1.36 8.91
N CYS A 97 4.18 0.33 8.43
CA CYS A 97 3.97 -1.04 8.86
C CYS A 97 4.23 -1.23 10.36
N TRP A 98 5.18 -0.51 10.94
CA TRP A 98 5.48 -0.57 12.38
C TRP A 98 4.43 0.16 13.24
N ILE A 99 3.94 1.31 12.78
CA ILE A 99 2.90 2.07 13.49
C ILE A 99 1.57 1.33 13.48
N LEU A 100 1.18 0.78 12.33
CA LEU A 100 -0.10 0.08 12.15
C LEU A 100 -0.09 -1.36 12.66
N ASP A 101 1.09 -1.86 13.07
CA ASP A 101 1.35 -3.26 13.44
C ASP A 101 0.87 -4.24 12.36
N VAL A 102 1.43 -4.09 11.16
CA VAL A 102 1.07 -4.88 9.99
C VAL A 102 2.30 -5.60 9.45
N SER A 103 2.16 -6.90 9.20
CA SER A 103 3.22 -7.76 8.66
C SER A 103 2.97 -8.20 7.21
N ASN A 104 1.71 -8.24 6.78
CA ASN A 104 1.32 -8.74 5.47
C ASN A 104 0.46 -7.72 4.70
N ILE A 105 0.52 -7.76 3.37
CA ILE A 105 -0.28 -6.89 2.49
C ILE A 105 -1.79 -7.10 2.71
N LYS A 106 -2.23 -8.34 3.01
CA LYS A 106 -3.64 -8.63 3.32
C LYS A 106 -4.08 -7.98 4.64
N GLU A 107 -3.23 -8.02 5.66
CA GLU A 107 -3.44 -7.38 6.97
C GLU A 107 -3.41 -5.85 6.83
N PHE A 108 -2.56 -5.33 5.93
CA PHE A 108 -2.49 -3.91 5.58
C PHE A 108 -3.81 -3.43 4.99
N GLY A 109 -4.32 -4.13 3.96
CA GLY A 109 -5.58 -3.78 3.32
C GLY A 109 -6.73 -3.76 4.32
N TRP A 110 -6.81 -4.77 5.20
CA TRP A 110 -7.84 -4.83 6.22
C TRP A 110 -7.72 -3.71 7.25
N ARG A 111 -6.52 -3.51 7.84
CA ARG A 111 -6.29 -2.42 8.82
C ARG A 111 -6.50 -1.04 8.24
N MET A 112 -6.07 -0.82 7.01
CA MET A 112 -6.23 0.47 6.33
C MET A 112 -7.69 0.72 5.96
N LYS A 113 -8.44 -0.31 5.52
CA LYS A 113 -9.88 -0.24 5.30
C LYS A 113 -10.65 0.05 6.60
N SER A 114 -10.27 -0.58 7.71
CA SER A 114 -10.86 -0.27 9.03
C SER A 114 -10.53 1.15 9.49
N MET A 115 -9.30 1.62 9.28
CA MET A 115 -8.87 2.96 9.68
C MET A 115 -9.51 4.08 8.83
N LEU A 116 -9.74 3.83 7.54
CA LEU A 116 -10.41 4.75 6.61
C LEU A 116 -11.94 4.74 6.75
N GLY A 117 -12.49 3.99 7.70
CA GLY A 117 -13.94 3.89 7.90
C GLY A 117 -14.67 3.05 6.83
N GLY A 118 -13.94 2.33 5.98
CA GLY A 118 -14.52 1.49 4.93
C GLY A 118 -15.44 0.40 5.47
N TRP A 119 -15.21 -0.05 6.72
CA TRP A 119 -16.13 -0.97 7.41
C TRP A 119 -17.47 -0.31 7.75
N GLU A 120 -17.45 0.94 8.21
CA GLU A 120 -18.67 1.70 8.49
C GLU A 120 -19.39 2.09 7.19
N SER A 121 -18.64 2.42 6.14
CA SER A 121 -19.19 2.72 4.82
C SER A 121 -19.83 1.49 4.16
N GLU A 122 -19.22 0.31 4.28
CA GLU A 122 -19.84 -0.94 3.82
C GLU A 122 -21.08 -1.30 4.65
N LYS A 123 -21.03 -1.13 5.97
CA LYS A 123 -22.20 -1.34 6.81
C LYS A 123 -23.34 -0.39 6.45
N LYS A 124 -23.04 0.89 6.25
CA LYS A 124 -24.03 1.89 5.80
C LYS A 124 -24.56 1.61 4.39
N LEU A 125 -23.74 1.05 3.50
CA LEU A 125 -24.17 0.64 2.17
C LEU A 125 -25.03 -0.62 2.21
N SER A 126 -24.73 -1.58 3.10
CA SER A 126 -25.55 -2.77 3.30
C SER A 126 -26.88 -2.48 4.01
N GLU A 127 -26.93 -1.44 4.83
CA GLU A 127 -28.14 -0.97 5.51
C GLU A 127 -28.92 0.06 4.67
N ALA A 128 -28.35 0.52 3.56
CA ALA A 128 -29.06 1.39 2.63
C ALA A 128 -30.15 0.59 1.91
N PRO A 129 -31.35 1.17 1.69
CA PRO A 129 -32.40 0.49 0.95
C PRO A 129 -31.89 0.18 -0.46
N MET A 130 -31.95 -1.09 -0.84
CA MET A 130 -31.61 -1.50 -2.20
C MET A 130 -32.60 -0.91 -3.19
N ASP A 131 -32.06 -0.46 -4.32
CA ASP A 131 -32.88 0.00 -5.44
C ASP A 131 -33.67 -1.18 -6.03
N GLU A 132 -34.88 -0.92 -6.51
CA GLU A 132 -35.86 -1.94 -6.92
C GLU A 132 -35.29 -2.89 -8.00
N GLU A 133 -34.49 -2.35 -8.90
CA GLU A 133 -33.79 -3.07 -9.97
C GLU A 133 -32.69 -4.00 -9.41
N SER A 134 -32.01 -3.58 -8.33
CA SER A 134 -30.97 -4.38 -7.66
C SER A 134 -31.55 -5.51 -6.82
N SER A 135 -32.74 -5.33 -6.22
CA SER A 135 -33.47 -6.41 -5.55
C SER A 135 -33.95 -7.48 -6.52
N TYR A 136 -34.49 -7.07 -7.67
CA TYR A 136 -34.94 -8.01 -8.69
C TYR A 136 -33.79 -8.89 -9.20
N ILE A 137 -32.60 -8.31 -9.42
CA ILE A 137 -31.41 -9.06 -9.85
C ILE A 137 -30.90 -9.99 -8.74
N GLN A 138 -30.89 -9.55 -7.49
CA GLN A 138 -30.44 -10.39 -6.37
C GLN A 138 -31.38 -11.59 -6.13
N ASP A 139 -32.69 -11.38 -6.19
CA ASP A 139 -33.67 -12.48 -6.08
C ASP A 139 -33.54 -13.44 -7.26
N SER A 140 -33.42 -12.92 -8.49
CA SER A 140 -33.21 -13.75 -9.68
C SER A 140 -31.94 -14.59 -9.57
N LEU A 141 -30.84 -14.02 -9.07
CA LEU A 141 -29.58 -14.74 -8.87
C LEU A 141 -29.66 -15.76 -7.72
N ASN A 142 -30.35 -15.44 -6.63
CA ASN A 142 -30.59 -16.39 -5.53
C ASN A 142 -31.47 -17.56 -5.98
N ASP A 143 -32.49 -17.32 -6.79
CA ASP A 143 -33.34 -18.39 -7.32
C ASP A 143 -32.58 -19.30 -8.30
N ILE A 144 -31.62 -18.76 -9.07
CA ILE A 144 -30.68 -19.57 -9.88
C ILE A 144 -29.77 -20.40 -8.98
N LEU A 145 -29.24 -19.81 -7.90
CA LEU A 145 -28.27 -20.48 -7.02
C LEU A 145 -28.90 -21.55 -6.14
N ASP A 146 -30.13 -21.30 -5.65
CA ASP A 146 -30.94 -22.24 -4.86
C ASP A 146 -31.57 -23.34 -5.73
N GLY A 147 -31.32 -23.33 -7.05
CA GLY A 147 -31.75 -24.37 -7.97
C GLY A 147 -33.25 -24.41 -8.22
N LYS A 148 -33.96 -23.30 -7.99
CA LYS A 148 -35.39 -23.15 -8.29
C LYS A 148 -35.68 -22.73 -9.74
N TYR A 149 -34.65 -22.73 -10.59
CA TYR A 149 -34.85 -22.61 -12.03
C TYR A 149 -35.31 -23.95 -12.60
N ASP A 150 -36.61 -24.18 -12.50
CA ASP A 150 -37.29 -25.25 -13.23
C ASP A 150 -37.28 -24.89 -14.73
N PHE A 151 -36.51 -25.62 -15.53
CA PHE A 151 -36.60 -25.59 -17.01
C PHE A 151 -37.87 -26.30 -17.52
N GLU A 152 -38.95 -26.34 -16.74
CA GLU A 152 -40.21 -26.93 -17.14
C GLU A 152 -41.18 -25.80 -17.52
N ASN A 153 -41.26 -25.53 -18.84
CA ASN A 153 -42.53 -25.31 -19.57
C ASN A 153 -42.41 -24.57 -20.93
N ASP A 154 -41.31 -24.75 -21.68
CA ASP A 154 -41.25 -24.26 -23.08
C ASP A 154 -41.46 -25.35 -24.15
N THR A 155 -41.96 -26.54 -23.79
CA THR A 155 -42.15 -27.65 -24.77
C THR A 155 -43.57 -28.17 -24.97
N GLU A 156 -44.60 -27.69 -24.26
CA GLU A 156 -45.95 -28.25 -24.41
C GLU A 156 -46.94 -27.43 -25.27
N GLU A 157 -46.65 -26.19 -25.64
CA GLU A 157 -47.65 -25.36 -26.36
C GLU A 157 -47.66 -25.52 -27.91
N VAL A 158 -46.84 -26.39 -28.49
CA VAL A 158 -46.80 -26.59 -29.97
C VAL A 158 -47.40 -27.93 -30.43
N ALA A 159 -47.75 -28.85 -29.52
CA ALA A 159 -48.21 -30.20 -29.89
C ALA A 159 -49.73 -30.45 -29.75
N GLY A 160 -50.53 -29.41 -29.42
CA GLY A 160 -51.97 -29.56 -29.12
C GLY A 160 -52.95 -29.29 -30.27
N GLU A 161 -52.57 -28.56 -31.34
CA GLU A 161 -53.53 -28.12 -32.37
C GLU A 161 -53.67 -29.04 -33.60
N LEU A 162 -53.13 -30.25 -33.57
CA LEU A 162 -53.20 -31.19 -34.71
C LEU A 162 -53.59 -32.59 -34.26
N LYS A 163 -54.89 -32.77 -33.94
CA LYS A 163 -55.71 -33.97 -34.24
C LYS A 163 -57.06 -33.91 -33.52
N THR A 164 -58.11 -33.58 -34.26
CA THR A 164 -59.35 -34.38 -34.38
C THR A 164 -60.20 -33.78 -35.51
N ASN A 165 -60.30 -34.54 -36.61
CA ASN A 165 -61.55 -34.65 -37.38
C ASN A 165 -62.57 -35.41 -36.52
#